data_AF-X1RMT2-F1
#
_entry.id   AF-X1RMT2-F1
#
_cell.length_a   1.000
_cell.length_b   1.000
_cell.length_c   1.000
_cell.angle_alpha   90.00
_cell.angle_beta   90.00
_cell.angle_gamma   90.00
#
_symmetry.space_group_name_H-M   'P 1'
#
loop_
_entity.id
_entity.type
_entity.pdbx_description
1 polymer ?
#
loop_
_entity_poly.entity_id
_entity_poly.type
_entity_poly.pdbx_seq_one_letter_code
_entity_poly.pdbx_strand_id
1 'polypeptide(L)'
;MLKEICCDPYLIPDFLKIYPLTLIKDETIQPKMWELYEKKIWVPYSREDILSILSSFLSEVPEFIRIQRFQRQFNDLDFFYDKFKFRKKLENILRKRDIEVKCIRSQEIKTYNSGVSYTNKSLINLSYQNYDGYNYFITIKNKNNLLLGYLRLYLNQRSIIREVKVIGESSPVGKTSKIQGRGLGKLFIKSVEKFSKKRGYKEVFVNASPGVRDYFKKLGFIESNYLMKKELK
;
A
#
# COMPACT_ATOMS: atom_id res chain seq x y z
N MET A 1 -2.72 20.02 -1.27
CA MET A 1 -2.64 19.03 -0.16
C MET A 1 -2.76 17.56 -0.57
N LEU A 2 -3.93 17.00 -0.94
CA LEU A 2 -4.01 15.53 -1.18
C LEU A 2 -3.11 15.08 -2.35
N LYS A 3 -3.05 15.86 -3.43
CA LYS A 3 -2.16 15.59 -4.57
C LYS A 3 -0.68 15.66 -4.18
N GLU A 4 -0.31 16.66 -3.39
CA GLU A 4 1.07 16.85 -2.89
C GLU A 4 1.56 15.64 -2.11
N ILE A 5 0.71 15.01 -1.28
CA ILE A 5 1.08 13.78 -0.54
C ILE A 5 1.55 12.66 -1.50
N CYS A 6 1.13 12.67 -2.76
CA CYS A 6 1.51 11.66 -3.75
C CYS A 6 2.76 12.00 -4.56
N CYS A 7 3.27 13.23 -4.52
CA CYS A 7 4.38 13.66 -5.37
C CYS A 7 5.46 14.49 -4.67
N ASP A 8 5.21 15.01 -3.47
CA ASP A 8 6.20 15.74 -2.69
C ASP A 8 7.22 14.77 -2.05
N PRO A 9 8.51 14.84 -2.40
CA PRO A 9 9.57 13.97 -1.85
C PRO A 9 9.66 13.93 -0.32
N TYR A 10 9.11 14.91 0.40
CA TYR A 10 9.06 14.94 1.86
C TYR A 10 7.84 14.22 2.45
N LEU A 11 6.80 13.96 1.65
CA LEU A 11 5.51 13.45 2.12
C LEU A 11 5.16 12.06 1.60
N ILE A 12 5.70 11.64 0.44
CA ILE A 12 5.27 10.42 -0.27
C ILE A 12 5.23 9.18 0.65
N PRO A 13 4.03 8.65 0.97
CA PRO A 13 3.89 7.52 1.86
C PRO A 13 3.74 6.21 1.09
N ASP A 14 4.09 5.09 1.73
CA ASP A 14 3.79 3.75 1.18
C ASP A 14 2.31 3.37 1.35
N PHE A 15 1.68 3.85 2.41
CA PHE A 15 0.31 3.51 2.78
C PHE A 15 -0.48 4.76 3.15
N LEU A 16 -1.76 4.79 2.76
CA LEU A 16 -2.69 5.84 3.15
C LEU A 16 -3.93 5.25 3.82
N LYS A 17 -4.29 5.84 4.97
CA LYS A 17 -5.62 5.72 5.56
C LYS A 17 -6.28 7.09 5.46
N ILE A 18 -7.43 7.15 4.82
CA ILE A 18 -8.14 8.41 4.61
C ILE A 18 -9.40 8.35 5.45
N TYR A 19 -9.55 9.30 6.37
CA TYR A 19 -10.71 9.42 7.22
C TYR A 19 -11.25 10.84 7.07
N PRO A 20 -12.39 11.01 6.39
CA PRO A 20 -13.09 12.29 6.40
C PRO A 20 -13.34 12.70 7.84
N LEU A 21 -13.16 13.99 8.16
CA LEU A 21 -13.53 14.51 9.47
C LEU A 21 -15.04 14.43 9.59
N THR A 22 -15.51 13.67 10.59
CA THR A 22 -16.93 13.40 10.79
C THR A 22 -17.36 13.94 12.14
N LEU A 23 -18.46 14.68 12.19
CA LEU A 23 -19.10 15.04 13.45
C LEU A 23 -19.98 13.88 13.93
N ILE A 24 -19.82 13.49 15.18
CA ILE A 24 -20.73 12.55 15.86
C ILE A 24 -21.92 13.36 16.37
N LYS A 25 -23.13 12.80 16.27
CA LYS A 25 -24.38 13.40 16.80
C LYS A 25 -24.48 13.25 18.32
N ASP A 26 -23.40 13.63 19.00
CA ASP A 26 -23.26 13.63 20.44
C ASP A 26 -22.21 14.70 20.80
N GLU A 27 -22.69 15.80 21.37
CA GLU A 27 -21.87 16.95 21.77
C GLU A 27 -20.83 16.60 22.84
N THR A 28 -21.08 15.56 23.64
CA THR A 28 -20.19 15.16 24.73
C THR A 28 -18.91 14.49 24.22
N ILE A 29 -18.96 13.87 23.03
CA ILE A 29 -17.83 13.16 22.44
C ILE A 29 -16.87 14.12 21.74
N GLN A 30 -17.40 15.17 21.11
CA GLN A 30 -16.62 16.13 20.32
C GLN A 30 -16.99 17.59 20.63
N PRO A 31 -16.90 18.05 21.90
CA PRO A 31 -17.49 19.32 22.34
C PRO A 31 -16.96 20.53 21.57
N LYS A 32 -15.65 20.58 21.28
CA LYS A 32 -15.06 21.66 20.48
C LYS A 32 -15.54 21.67 19.03
N MET A 33 -15.71 20.50 18.41
CA MET A 33 -16.20 20.42 17.03
C MET A 33 -17.69 20.74 16.97
N TRP A 34 -18.44 20.38 18.01
CA TRP A 34 -19.84 20.71 18.16
C TRP A 34 -20.05 22.22 18.25
N GLU A 35 -19.27 22.91 19.11
CA GLU A 35 -19.31 24.37 19.23
C GLU A 35 -19.06 25.07 17.88
N LEU A 36 -18.05 24.61 17.13
CA LEU A 36 -17.75 25.14 15.78
C LEU A 36 -18.90 24.91 14.79
N TYR A 37 -19.57 23.75 14.90
CA TYR A 37 -20.72 23.39 14.08
C TYR A 37 -21.97 24.21 14.41
N GLU A 38 -22.25 24.44 15.69
CA GLU A 38 -23.35 25.28 16.15
C GLU A 38 -23.16 26.73 15.70
N LYS A 39 -21.94 27.26 15.85
CA LYS A 39 -21.56 28.60 15.38
C LYS A 39 -21.46 28.72 13.85
N LYS A 40 -21.65 27.63 13.10
CA LYS A 40 -21.50 27.55 11.63
C LYS A 40 -20.12 27.99 11.12
N ILE A 41 -19.10 28.01 11.98
CA ILE A 41 -17.70 28.28 11.61
C ILE A 41 -17.15 27.12 10.80
N TRP A 42 -17.62 25.90 11.08
CA TRP A 42 -17.29 24.70 10.33
C TRP A 42 -18.52 23.82 10.17
N VAL A 43 -18.68 23.18 9.01
CA VAL A 43 -19.68 22.14 8.81
C VAL A 43 -19.02 20.87 8.29
N PRO A 44 -19.46 19.67 8.74
CA PRO A 44 -18.94 18.43 8.20
C PRO A 44 -19.29 18.31 6.72
N TYR A 45 -18.36 17.75 5.94
CA TYR A 45 -18.62 17.47 4.53
C TYR A 45 -19.84 16.56 4.36
N SER A 46 -20.64 16.84 3.33
CA SER A 46 -21.68 15.91 2.90
C SER A 46 -21.05 14.63 2.36
N ARG A 47 -21.85 13.56 2.25
CA ARG A 47 -21.39 12.32 1.63
C ARG A 47 -20.93 12.57 0.19
N GLU A 48 -21.66 13.40 -0.54
CA GLU A 48 -21.45 13.73 -1.94
C GLU A 48 -20.12 14.49 -2.13
N ASP A 49 -19.82 15.44 -1.24
CA ASP A 49 -18.52 16.14 -1.22
C ASP A 49 -17.38 15.16 -1.03
N ILE A 50 -17.48 14.28 -0.02
CA ILE A 50 -16.43 13.30 0.27
C ILE A 50 -16.24 12.35 -0.94
N LEU A 51 -17.33 11.85 -1.53
CA LEU A 51 -17.24 10.97 -2.69
C LEU A 51 -16.60 11.67 -3.89
N SER A 52 -16.93 12.95 -4.12
CA SER A 52 -16.35 13.76 -5.18
C SER A 52 -14.83 13.92 -4.98
N ILE A 53 -14.42 14.38 -3.78
CA ILE A 53 -13.01 14.58 -3.41
C ILE A 53 -12.22 13.27 -3.55
N LEU A 54 -12.74 12.16 -2.99
CA LEU A 54 -12.05 10.88 -3.06
C LEU A 54 -11.96 10.35 -4.49
N SER A 55 -12.99 10.51 -5.31
CA SER A 55 -12.96 10.06 -6.70
C SER A 55 -11.88 10.78 -7.51
N SER A 56 -11.73 12.11 -7.30
CA SER A 56 -10.69 12.91 -7.93
C SER A 56 -9.30 12.61 -7.37
N PHE A 57 -9.18 12.31 -6.08
CA PHE A 57 -7.88 11.97 -5.50
C PHE A 57 -7.39 10.60 -5.99
N LEU A 58 -8.28 9.62 -6.09
CA LEU A 58 -7.91 8.24 -6.42
C LEU A 58 -7.34 8.05 -7.83
N SER A 59 -7.70 8.92 -8.78
CA SER A 59 -7.11 8.93 -10.12
C SER A 59 -5.63 9.31 -10.12
N GLU A 60 -5.15 9.95 -9.05
CA GLU A 60 -3.79 10.49 -8.96
C GLU A 60 -2.89 9.68 -8.04
N VAL A 61 -3.46 8.71 -7.31
CA VAL A 61 -2.70 7.86 -6.38
C VAL A 61 -1.74 6.97 -7.18
N PRO A 62 -0.41 7.10 -6.97
CA PRO A 62 0.58 6.28 -7.64
C PRO A 62 0.45 4.80 -7.32
N GLU A 63 0.89 3.94 -8.23
CA GLU A 63 0.74 2.49 -8.06
C GLU A 63 1.54 1.89 -6.90
N PHE A 64 2.58 2.58 -6.42
CA PHE A 64 3.36 2.15 -5.28
C PHE A 64 2.68 2.49 -3.95
N ILE A 65 1.62 3.30 -3.94
CA ILE A 65 0.86 3.62 -2.72
C ILE A 65 -0.23 2.58 -2.50
N ARG A 66 -0.39 2.13 -1.26
CA ARG A 66 -1.53 1.29 -0.85
C ARG A 66 -2.56 2.06 -0.05
N ILE A 67 -3.73 2.26 -0.62
CA ILE A 67 -4.88 2.77 0.13
C ILE A 67 -5.45 1.67 1.02
N GLN A 68 -5.36 1.85 2.33
CA GLN A 68 -5.82 0.85 3.29
C GLN A 68 -7.33 0.93 3.53
N ARG A 69 -7.83 2.12 3.88
CA ARG A 69 -9.23 2.37 4.27
C ARG A 69 -9.63 3.82 3.95
N PHE A 70 -10.92 4.01 3.66
CA PHE A 70 -11.56 5.32 3.45
C PHE A 70 -12.51 5.73 4.58
N GLN A 71 -12.75 4.82 5.53
CA GLN A 71 -13.72 5.03 6.61
C GLN A 71 -13.30 4.26 7.84
N ARG A 72 -13.53 4.87 9.01
CA ARG A 72 -13.36 4.23 10.31
C ARG A 72 -14.67 3.52 10.64
N GLN A 73 -14.58 2.24 10.97
CA GLN A 73 -15.71 1.52 11.53
C GLN A 73 -15.85 1.97 12.98
N PHE A 74 -16.97 2.60 13.28
CA PHE A 74 -17.45 2.81 14.64
C PHE A 74 -18.77 2.06 14.71
N ASN A 75 -18.91 1.21 15.72
CA ASN A 75 -20.19 0.60 16.02
C ASN A 75 -20.98 1.63 16.84
N ASP A 76 -22.30 1.68 16.64
CA ASP A 76 -23.26 2.31 17.56
C ASP A 76 -23.14 3.83 17.75
N LEU A 77 -22.65 4.56 16.74
CA LEU A 77 -22.61 6.03 16.75
C LEU A 77 -23.34 6.62 15.55
N ASP A 78 -24.13 7.65 15.81
CA ASP A 78 -24.82 8.43 14.78
C ASP A 78 -23.93 9.56 14.26
N PHE A 79 -23.88 9.72 12.94
CA PHE A 79 -23.04 10.71 12.27
C PHE A 79 -23.88 11.64 11.39
N PHE A 80 -23.35 12.83 11.11
CA PHE A 80 -24.01 13.81 10.23
C PHE A 80 -24.08 13.41 8.75
N TYR A 81 -23.33 12.39 8.32
CA TYR A 81 -23.52 11.77 7.02
C TYR A 81 -23.67 10.26 7.13
N ASP A 82 -24.47 9.70 6.24
CA ASP A 82 -24.71 8.27 6.20
C ASP A 82 -23.46 7.55 5.65
N LYS A 83 -22.90 6.63 6.45
CA LYS A 83 -21.71 5.84 6.12
C LYS A 83 -22.03 4.55 5.36
N PHE A 84 -23.30 4.18 5.22
CA PHE A 84 -23.71 2.93 4.59
C PHE A 84 -23.30 2.89 3.11
N LYS A 85 -22.76 1.74 2.71
CA LYS A 85 -22.38 1.42 1.32
C LYS A 85 -21.42 2.44 0.68
N PHE A 86 -20.70 3.25 1.48
CA PHE A 86 -19.81 4.30 0.98
C PHE A 86 -18.80 3.79 -0.06
N ARG A 87 -18.14 2.67 0.23
CA ARG A 87 -17.19 2.04 -0.69
C ARG A 87 -17.84 1.63 -2.02
N LYS A 88 -19.03 1.01 -1.98
CA LYS A 88 -19.76 0.58 -3.18
C LYS A 88 -20.19 1.79 -4.02
N LYS A 89 -20.62 2.89 -3.38
CA LYS A 89 -20.93 4.15 -4.05
C LYS A 89 -19.69 4.74 -4.74
N LEU A 90 -18.55 4.78 -4.06
CA LEU A 90 -17.29 5.24 -4.63
C LEU A 90 -16.86 4.39 -5.83
N GLU A 91 -16.89 3.06 -5.71
CA GLU A 91 -16.58 2.13 -6.82
C GLU A 91 -17.51 2.35 -8.03
N ASN A 92 -18.80 2.59 -7.79
CA ASN A 92 -19.75 2.92 -8.87
C ASN A 92 -19.44 4.26 -9.55
N ILE A 93 -19.06 5.29 -8.78
CA ILE A 93 -18.70 6.61 -9.33
C ILE A 93 -17.45 6.47 -10.21
N LEU A 94 -16.42 5.78 -9.72
CA LEU A 94 -15.19 5.55 -10.47
C LEU A 94 -15.49 4.81 -11.78
N ARG A 95 -16.32 3.75 -11.74
CA ARG A 95 -16.73 3.01 -12.94
C ARG A 95 -17.53 3.86 -13.92
N LYS A 96 -18.49 4.66 -13.44
CA LYS A 96 -19.31 5.53 -14.30
C LYS A 96 -18.49 6.64 -14.98
N ARG A 97 -17.41 7.09 -14.33
CA ARG A 97 -16.50 8.12 -14.83
C ARG A 97 -15.28 7.55 -15.58
N ASP A 98 -15.23 6.23 -15.77
CA ASP A 98 -14.09 5.52 -16.37
C ASP A 98 -12.74 5.87 -15.74
N ILE A 99 -12.73 6.04 -14.40
CA ILE A 99 -11.51 6.35 -13.64
C ILE A 99 -10.84 5.04 -13.24
N GLU A 100 -9.68 4.78 -13.85
CA GLU A 100 -8.80 3.68 -13.44
C GLU A 100 -8.01 4.06 -12.18
N VAL A 101 -8.16 3.27 -11.11
CA VAL A 101 -7.37 3.43 -9.88
C VAL A 101 -6.20 2.47 -9.89
N LYS A 102 -4.98 3.01 -9.78
CA LYS A 102 -3.74 2.22 -9.92
C LYS A 102 -3.08 1.85 -8.59
N CYS A 103 -3.59 2.27 -7.43
CA CYS A 103 -2.99 1.94 -6.15
C CYS A 103 -2.84 0.41 -5.93
N ILE A 104 -1.96 -0.03 -5.03
CA ILE A 104 -1.74 -1.46 -4.75
C ILE A 104 -3.04 -2.19 -4.42
N ARG A 105 -3.93 -1.56 -3.63
CA ARG A 105 -5.20 -2.13 -3.16
C ARG A 105 -6.17 -2.47 -4.31
N SER A 106 -6.13 -1.74 -5.43
CA SER A 106 -6.97 -2.02 -6.60
C SER A 106 -6.36 -3.09 -7.51
N GLN A 107 -5.03 -3.24 -7.51
CA GLN A 107 -4.30 -4.25 -8.29
C GLN A 107 -4.14 -5.61 -7.58
N GLU A 108 -4.32 -5.66 -6.26
CA GLU A 108 -4.33 -6.91 -5.46
C GLU A 108 -5.38 -7.89 -6.00
N ILE A 109 -5.00 -9.17 -6.18
CA ILE A 109 -5.92 -10.23 -6.60
C ILE A 109 -7.07 -10.34 -5.59
N LYS A 110 -8.30 -10.06 -6.05
CA LYS A 110 -9.53 -10.21 -5.26
C LYS A 110 -10.26 -11.53 -5.54
N THR A 111 -9.90 -12.23 -6.62
CA THR A 111 -10.73 -13.32 -7.17
C THR A 111 -9.95 -14.63 -7.20
N TYR A 112 -10.63 -15.67 -6.74
CA TYR A 112 -10.12 -16.99 -6.39
C TYR A 112 -9.61 -17.85 -7.57
N ASN A 113 -9.90 -17.48 -8.82
CA ASN A 113 -9.90 -18.45 -9.94
C ASN A 113 -9.06 -18.07 -11.18
N SER A 114 -8.19 -17.08 -11.11
CA SER A 114 -7.27 -16.82 -12.23
C SER A 114 -6.03 -17.69 -12.06
N GLY A 115 -6.03 -18.90 -12.63
CA GLY A 115 -4.87 -19.79 -12.64
C GLY A 115 -3.56 -19.02 -12.85
N VAL A 116 -2.61 -19.17 -11.91
CA VAL A 116 -1.46 -18.27 -11.81
C VAL A 116 -0.33 -18.77 -12.69
N SER A 117 -0.40 -18.46 -13.98
CA SER A 117 0.80 -18.45 -14.83
C SER A 117 1.49 -17.09 -14.65
N TYR A 118 2.66 -17.07 -14.01
CA TYR A 118 3.47 -15.87 -13.87
C TYR A 118 4.47 -15.76 -15.02
N THR A 119 4.76 -14.53 -15.43
CA THR A 119 5.94 -14.28 -16.24
C THR A 119 7.13 -14.19 -15.29
N ASN A 120 8.24 -14.84 -15.62
CA ASN A 120 9.47 -14.87 -14.79
C ASN A 120 10.17 -13.50 -14.68
N LYS A 121 9.52 -12.39 -15.07
CA LYS A 121 10.09 -11.05 -15.10
C LYS A 121 9.67 -10.31 -13.83
N SER A 122 10.53 -10.33 -12.81
CA SER A 122 10.58 -9.26 -11.82
C SER A 122 11.12 -8.02 -12.52
N LEU A 123 10.25 -7.04 -12.72
CA LEU A 123 10.62 -5.77 -13.34
C LEU A 123 10.64 -4.70 -12.25
N ILE A 124 11.69 -3.88 -12.28
CA ILE A 124 11.66 -2.61 -11.56
C ILE A 124 10.75 -1.73 -12.38
N ASN A 125 9.55 -1.51 -11.86
CA ASN A 125 8.49 -0.89 -12.64
C ASN A 125 8.49 0.61 -12.46
N LEU A 126 8.86 1.08 -11.26
CA LEU A 126 8.91 2.50 -10.95
C LEU A 126 10.05 2.83 -10.00
N SER A 127 10.54 4.06 -10.15
CA SER A 127 11.38 4.73 -9.16
C SER A 127 10.85 6.11 -8.86
N TYR A 128 10.99 6.55 -7.62
CA TYR A 128 10.64 7.90 -7.20
C TYR A 128 11.65 8.39 -6.17
N GLN A 129 11.88 9.70 -6.14
CA GLN A 129 12.82 10.33 -5.24
C GLN A 129 12.10 10.73 -3.94
N ASN A 130 12.70 10.39 -2.81
CA ASN A 130 12.41 11.00 -1.52
C ASN A 130 13.46 12.08 -1.23
N TYR A 131 13.27 12.84 -0.14
CA TYR A 131 14.19 13.91 0.25
C TYR A 131 15.68 13.55 0.17
N ASP A 132 16.08 12.38 0.68
CA ASP A 132 17.49 11.98 0.82
C ASP A 132 17.90 10.79 -0.06
N GLY A 133 17.04 10.30 -0.95
CA GLY A 133 17.39 9.12 -1.74
C GLY A 133 16.31 8.65 -2.71
N TYR A 134 16.48 7.43 -3.23
CA TYR A 134 15.61 6.88 -4.26
C TYR A 134 14.89 5.63 -3.79
N ASN A 135 13.58 5.61 -3.97
CA ASN A 135 12.78 4.41 -3.84
C ASN A 135 12.61 3.74 -5.20
N TYR A 136 12.62 2.41 -5.18
CA TYR A 136 12.34 1.54 -6.30
C TYR A 136 11.23 0.57 -5.92
N PHE A 137 10.16 0.59 -6.70
CA PHE A 137 9.02 -0.29 -6.54
C PHE A 137 9.10 -1.41 -7.58
N ILE A 138 9.33 -2.62 -7.09
CA ILE A 138 9.53 -3.81 -7.91
C ILE A 138 8.28 -4.65 -7.76
N THR A 139 7.66 -5.06 -8.87
CA THR A 139 6.49 -5.93 -8.80
C THR A 139 6.63 -7.16 -9.67
N ILE A 140 5.91 -8.21 -9.30
CA ILE A 140 5.70 -9.39 -10.13
C ILE A 140 4.20 -9.45 -10.40
N LYS A 141 3.86 -9.57 -11.68
CA LYS A 141 2.48 -9.67 -12.15
C LYS A 141 2.26 -10.95 -12.96
N ASN A 142 1.02 -11.43 -12.99
CA ASN A 142 0.64 -12.54 -13.86
C ASN A 142 0.41 -12.06 -15.31
N LYS A 143 0.09 -13.00 -16.22
CA LYS A 143 -0.21 -12.69 -17.62
C LYS A 143 -1.39 -11.71 -17.81
N ASN A 144 -2.28 -11.62 -16.82
CA ASN A 144 -3.44 -10.74 -16.83
C ASN A 144 -3.15 -9.40 -16.10
N ASN A 145 -1.88 -9.03 -15.91
CA ASN A 145 -1.44 -7.80 -15.24
C ASN A 145 -1.90 -7.68 -13.76
N LEU A 146 -2.29 -8.80 -13.12
CA LEU A 146 -2.64 -8.83 -11.69
C LEU A 146 -1.39 -8.94 -10.82
N LEU A 147 -1.37 -8.20 -9.72
CA LEU A 147 -0.25 -8.14 -8.79
C LEU A 147 -0.12 -9.44 -7.99
N LEU A 148 0.99 -10.16 -8.15
CA LEU A 148 1.35 -11.37 -7.39
C LEU A 148 2.23 -11.06 -6.18
N GLY A 149 2.93 -9.94 -6.22
CA GLY A 149 3.75 -9.46 -5.12
C GLY A 149 4.50 -8.20 -5.50
N TYR A 150 5.09 -7.57 -4.49
CA TYR A 150 5.93 -6.40 -4.66
C TYR A 150 7.04 -6.35 -3.62
N LEU A 151 8.08 -5.59 -3.94
CA LEU A 151 9.18 -5.24 -3.05
C LEU A 151 9.42 -3.73 -3.13
N ARG A 152 9.70 -3.12 -1.98
CA ARG A 152 10.15 -1.74 -1.85
C ARG A 152 11.63 -1.72 -1.51
N LEU A 153 12.43 -1.14 -2.39
CA LEU A 153 13.86 -0.94 -2.20
C LEU A 153 14.12 0.56 -2.05
N TYR A 154 14.91 0.93 -1.05
CA TYR A 154 15.38 2.29 -0.82
C TYR A 154 16.90 2.34 -0.97
N LEU A 155 17.39 3.29 -1.77
CA LEU A 155 18.81 3.50 -2.04
C LEU A 155 19.21 4.92 -1.63
N ASN A 156 20.16 5.00 -0.70
CA ASN A 156 20.89 6.23 -0.33
C ASN A 156 22.34 5.84 0.03
N GLN A 157 22.83 6.07 1.24
CA GLN A 157 24.12 5.55 1.68
C GLN A 157 24.12 4.01 1.79
N ARG A 158 22.94 3.41 1.93
CA ARG A 158 22.73 1.96 2.02
C ARG A 158 21.64 1.50 1.05
N SER A 159 21.73 0.25 0.64
CA SER A 159 20.65 -0.45 -0.07
C SER A 159 19.77 -1.18 0.93
N ILE A 160 18.52 -0.74 1.08
CA ILE A 160 17.60 -1.24 2.12
C ILE A 160 16.30 -1.73 1.49
N ILE A 161 16.01 -3.02 1.64
CA ILE A 161 14.70 -3.60 1.38
C ILE A 161 13.78 -3.23 2.55
N ARG A 162 12.79 -2.36 2.28
CA ARG A 162 11.86 -1.85 3.29
C ARG A 162 10.65 -2.75 3.48
N GLU A 163 10.21 -3.41 2.41
CA GLU A 163 9.07 -4.32 2.43
C GLU A 163 9.20 -5.37 1.32
N VAL A 164 8.84 -6.62 1.64
CA VAL A 164 8.61 -7.67 0.65
C VAL A 164 7.25 -8.27 0.92
N LYS A 165 6.35 -8.20 -0.06
CA LYS A 165 5.02 -8.76 0.04
C LYS A 165 4.77 -9.71 -1.13
N VAL A 166 4.58 -10.98 -0.82
CA VAL A 166 3.98 -11.94 -1.75
C VAL A 166 2.49 -11.99 -1.44
N ILE A 167 1.66 -11.76 -2.45
CA ILE A 167 0.21 -11.85 -2.33
C ILE A 167 -0.13 -13.33 -2.45
N GLY A 168 -0.53 -13.95 -1.34
CA GLY A 168 -1.03 -15.32 -1.35
C GLY A 168 -2.46 -15.38 -1.88
N GLU A 169 -2.86 -16.55 -2.37
CA GLU A 169 -4.27 -16.90 -2.42
C GLU A 169 -4.81 -16.88 -0.99
N SER A 170 -5.83 -16.07 -0.72
CA SER A 170 -6.57 -16.17 0.54
C SER A 170 -7.34 -17.48 0.51
N SER A 171 -6.99 -18.51 1.30
CA SER A 171 -7.84 -19.70 1.49
C SER A 171 -9.27 -19.32 1.91
N PRO A 172 -10.36 -19.94 1.40
CA PRO A 172 -11.64 -19.85 2.10
C PRO A 172 -11.46 -20.54 3.46
N VAL A 173 -12.18 -20.09 4.48
CA VAL A 173 -12.18 -20.75 5.78
C VAL A 173 -12.53 -22.23 5.57
N GLY A 174 -11.59 -23.14 5.91
CA GLY A 174 -11.79 -24.60 5.81
C GLY A 174 -11.18 -25.31 4.60
N LYS A 175 -10.48 -24.65 3.66
CA LYS A 175 -9.73 -25.33 2.58
C LYS A 175 -8.27 -24.85 2.52
N THR A 176 -7.32 -25.78 2.51
CA THR A 176 -5.90 -25.49 2.30
C THR A 176 -5.64 -25.12 0.83
N SER A 177 -5.51 -23.83 0.52
CA SER A 177 -5.03 -23.42 -0.80
C SER A 177 -3.57 -23.88 -0.95
N LYS A 178 -3.28 -24.68 -1.97
CA LYS A 178 -1.91 -25.03 -2.37
C LYS A 178 -1.18 -23.74 -2.74
N ILE A 179 -0.33 -23.24 -1.84
CA ILE A 179 0.42 -21.99 -1.98
C ILE A 179 1.32 -22.07 -3.24
N GLN A 180 0.85 -21.50 -4.36
CA GLN A 180 1.59 -21.36 -5.61
C GLN A 180 2.55 -20.15 -5.62
N GLY A 181 2.87 -19.60 -4.44
CA GLY A 181 3.85 -18.51 -4.25
C GLY A 181 5.27 -18.97 -3.86
N ARG A 182 5.56 -20.27 -3.91
CA ARG A 182 6.89 -20.81 -3.56
C ARG A 182 7.93 -20.27 -4.54
N GLY A 183 8.77 -19.33 -4.09
CA GLY A 183 9.93 -18.83 -4.84
C GLY A 183 9.85 -17.36 -5.24
N LEU A 184 8.67 -16.73 -5.27
CA LEU A 184 8.53 -15.32 -5.66
C LEU A 184 9.34 -14.37 -4.77
N GLY A 185 9.30 -14.59 -3.45
CA GLY A 185 10.13 -13.86 -2.51
C GLY A 185 11.63 -13.97 -2.84
N LYS A 186 12.11 -15.18 -3.18
CA LYS A 186 13.52 -15.40 -3.55
C LYS A 186 13.89 -14.68 -4.85
N LEU A 187 12.97 -14.61 -5.82
CA LEU A 187 13.18 -13.88 -7.08
C LEU A 187 13.34 -12.37 -6.83
N PHE A 188 12.51 -11.79 -5.96
CA PHE A 188 12.67 -10.39 -5.55
C PHE A 188 14.05 -10.12 -4.94
N ILE A 189 14.47 -10.95 -3.98
CA ILE A 189 15.76 -10.77 -3.30
C ILE A 189 16.92 -10.86 -4.30
N LYS A 190 16.95 -11.88 -5.16
CA LYS A 190 17.99 -12.00 -6.20
C LYS A 190 18.02 -10.79 -7.14
N SER A 191 16.86 -10.23 -7.48
CA SER A 191 16.76 -9.06 -8.34
C SER A 191 17.35 -7.82 -7.67
N VAL A 192 17.07 -7.62 -6.38
CA VAL A 192 17.62 -6.52 -5.58
C VAL A 192 19.12 -6.67 -5.37
N GLU A 193 19.62 -7.88 -5.09
CA GLU A 193 21.05 -8.15 -4.95
C GLU A 193 21.80 -7.74 -6.22
N LYS A 194 21.34 -8.20 -7.39
CA LYS A 194 21.93 -7.83 -8.69
C LYS A 194 21.85 -6.33 -8.94
N PHE A 195 20.71 -5.70 -8.64
CA PHE A 195 20.48 -4.27 -8.88
C PHE A 195 21.33 -3.37 -7.97
N SER A 196 21.47 -3.74 -6.71
CA SER A 196 22.27 -3.01 -5.72
C SER A 196 23.76 -3.15 -6.04
N LYS A 197 24.22 -4.37 -6.38
CA LYS A 197 25.60 -4.60 -6.80
C LYS A 197 25.98 -3.76 -8.01
N LYS A 198 25.10 -3.70 -9.03
CA LYS A 198 25.31 -2.85 -10.22
C LYS A 198 25.42 -1.36 -9.91
N ARG A 199 24.91 -0.90 -8.77
CA ARG A 199 25.02 0.49 -8.29
C ARG A 199 26.19 0.71 -7.32
N GLY A 200 27.06 -0.28 -7.15
CA GLY A 200 28.25 -0.15 -6.31
C GLY A 200 28.02 -0.42 -4.81
N TYR A 201 26.83 -0.85 -4.41
CA TYR A 201 26.61 -1.28 -3.03
C TYR A 201 27.31 -2.62 -2.78
N LYS A 202 27.99 -2.72 -1.63
CA LYS A 202 28.64 -3.96 -1.17
C LYS A 202 27.73 -4.84 -0.33
N GLU A 203 26.65 -4.29 0.19
CA GLU A 203 25.72 -4.95 1.10
C GLU A 203 24.28 -4.56 0.76
N VAL A 204 23.35 -5.47 1.06
CA VAL A 204 21.91 -5.20 1.09
C VAL A 204 21.39 -5.45 2.50
N PHE A 205 20.59 -4.51 2.98
CA PHE A 205 19.91 -4.59 4.27
C PHE A 205 18.42 -4.89 4.07
N VAL A 206 17.79 -5.47 5.08
CA VAL A 206 16.36 -5.78 5.11
C VAL A 206 15.79 -5.34 6.44
N ASN A 207 14.69 -4.58 6.40
CA ASN A 207 13.87 -4.30 7.57
C ASN A 207 12.92 -5.49 7.83
N ALA A 208 13.43 -6.51 8.54
CA ALA A 208 12.71 -7.75 8.79
C ALA A 208 12.14 -7.81 10.22
N SER A 209 10.81 -7.92 10.31
CA SER A 209 10.12 -8.19 11.58
C SER A 209 10.62 -9.51 12.19
N PRO A 210 10.59 -9.67 13.53
CA PRO A 210 11.10 -10.87 14.20
C PRO A 210 10.61 -12.20 13.61
N GLY A 211 9.29 -12.30 13.34
CA GLY A 211 8.67 -13.51 12.80
C GLY A 211 9.05 -13.90 11.36
N VAL A 212 9.81 -13.08 10.64
CA VAL A 212 10.28 -13.39 9.28
C VAL A 212 11.81 -13.46 9.17
N ARG A 213 12.56 -13.27 10.26
CA ARG A 213 14.03 -13.28 10.22
C ARG A 213 14.59 -14.62 9.74
N ASP A 214 14.04 -15.74 10.17
CA ASP A 214 14.50 -17.08 9.77
C ASP A 214 14.37 -17.33 8.26
N TYR A 215 13.39 -16.71 7.61
CA TYR A 215 13.27 -16.74 6.16
C TYR A 215 14.49 -16.10 5.49
N PHE A 216 14.92 -14.93 5.97
CA PHE A 216 16.09 -14.22 5.45
C PHE A 216 17.41 -14.90 5.84
N LYS A 217 17.51 -15.50 7.02
CA LYS A 217 18.67 -16.34 7.42
C LYS A 217 18.91 -17.47 6.42
N LYS A 218 17.85 -18.16 6.00
CA LYS A 218 17.92 -19.20 4.95
C LYS A 218 18.35 -18.67 3.57
N LEU A 219 18.30 -17.36 3.36
CA LEU A 219 18.79 -16.69 2.13
C LEU A 219 20.20 -16.14 2.28
N GLY A 220 20.86 -16.39 3.42
CA GLY A 220 22.22 -15.93 3.71
C GLY A 220 22.30 -14.53 4.31
N PHE A 221 21.21 -13.99 4.83
CA PHE A 221 21.26 -12.77 5.63
C PHE A 221 21.65 -13.08 7.07
N ILE A 222 22.43 -12.20 7.67
CA ILE A 222 22.81 -12.24 9.08
C ILE A 222 22.19 -11.05 9.83
N GLU A 223 22.06 -11.15 11.14
CA GLU A 223 21.54 -10.05 11.95
C GLU A 223 22.58 -8.92 12.03
N SER A 224 22.12 -7.68 11.92
CA SER A 224 22.95 -6.47 12.02
C SER A 224 22.13 -5.38 12.70
N ASN A 225 22.26 -5.29 14.02
CA ASN A 225 21.46 -4.42 14.88
C ASN A 225 19.94 -4.65 14.64
N TYR A 226 19.22 -3.61 14.25
CA TYR A 226 17.78 -3.67 13.99
C TYR A 226 17.42 -4.21 12.60
N LEU A 227 18.41 -4.45 11.73
CA LEU A 227 18.23 -4.91 10.36
C LEU A 227 18.84 -6.31 10.18
N MET A 228 18.53 -6.92 9.05
CA MET A 228 19.29 -8.06 8.54
C MET A 228 20.16 -7.59 7.38
N LYS A 229 21.39 -8.08 7.26
CA LYS A 229 22.31 -7.71 6.18
C LYS A 229 22.84 -8.92 5.43
N LYS A 230 23.20 -8.71 4.16
CA LYS A 230 23.89 -9.70 3.34
C LYS A 230 24.91 -9.00 2.46
N GLU A 231 26.12 -9.53 2.44
CA GLU A 231 27.18 -9.07 1.54
C GLU A 231 26.89 -9.51 0.10
N LEU A 232 27.11 -8.59 -0.83
CA LEU A 232 26.95 -8.81 -2.26
C LEU A 232 28.30 -9.27 -2.82
N LYS A 233 28.41 -10.58 -3.06
CA LYS A 233 29.55 -11.18 -3.78
C LYS A 233 29.51 -10.78 -5.25
#